data_AF-A0A529F655-F1
#
_entry.id   AF-A0A529F655-F1
#
_cell.length_a   1.000
_cell.length_b   1.000
_cell.length_c   1.000
_cell.angle_alpha   90.00
_cell.angle_beta   90.00
_cell.angle_gamma   90.00
#
_symmetry.space_group_name_H-M   'P 1'
#
loop_
_entity.id
_entity.type
_entity.pdbx_description
1 polymer ?
#
loop_
_entity_poly.entity_id
_entity_poly.type
_entity_poly.pdbx_seq_one_letter_code
_entity_poly.pdbx_strand_id
1 'polypeptide(L)'
;MAGSYFVTENGQSWTPIGQNDAVSWPELNGLFRRADMAGVESHLRWLKESGVTCLRLMLEYAQVRHRYFEKPQGRFVPAMVQLWDDLFRLCERQSLRILLTPFDTFWQWLHWRHHPYNRNNGGVLDHPSRFLVCAETRRAIKARLEFVVRRWSGSGALFAWDLWNEIHPEQSQGSADGFGDFIHDLSDFVRRLETSLYGRSHPQTVSLFGPELRWRPHMPLPGPIFRHPDLDFASLHLYEEGTIDDPSDTVAPALGMARIVGEALGEIRDGRPFLDSEHGPIHSFKDKKITLPEPFDDEYFRHLQWAHLAAGGAGGGMRWPNRTPHVLTPGMRRAQGSLADFLPLIDWVSFRRAHLGNRMRVSGPDAAAVACADGSQAVVWLVRRDTIGPNGMLRAGAAPVPAALQLPGLARGTYRVIAWDTNAGRQTAEWQANSDGWLKLDVPPFSADVALAIRGV
;
A
#
# COMPACT_ATOMS: atom_id res chain seq x y z
N MET A 1 -3.01 -23.18 -4.97
CA MET A 1 -2.35 -21.96 -5.49
C MET A 1 -2.85 -20.79 -4.67
N ALA A 2 -1.96 -19.92 -4.19
CA ALA A 2 -2.34 -18.73 -3.44
C ALA A 2 -3.22 -17.81 -4.32
N GLY A 3 -4.11 -17.05 -3.68
CA GLY A 3 -4.90 -16.03 -4.37
C GLY A 3 -4.06 -14.83 -4.76
N SER A 4 -4.48 -14.12 -5.81
CA SER A 4 -3.84 -12.89 -6.27
C SER A 4 -4.19 -11.64 -5.45
N TYR A 5 -5.25 -11.75 -4.65
CA TYR A 5 -5.84 -10.68 -3.87
C TYR A 5 -6.24 -11.23 -2.50
N PHE A 6 -6.53 -10.34 -1.56
CA PHE A 6 -6.91 -10.73 -0.21
C PHE A 6 -8.37 -11.14 -0.14
N VAL A 7 -8.65 -12.13 0.71
CA VAL A 7 -9.99 -12.58 1.04
C VAL A 7 -10.13 -12.69 2.55
N THR A 8 -11.35 -12.53 3.04
CA THR A 8 -11.70 -12.81 4.43
C THR A 8 -11.74 -14.31 4.70
N GLU A 9 -11.79 -14.70 5.98
CA GLU A 9 -11.86 -16.11 6.39
C GLU A 9 -13.12 -16.85 5.88
N ASN A 10 -14.21 -16.12 5.61
CA ASN A 10 -15.43 -16.64 4.99
C ASN A 10 -15.40 -16.61 3.45
N GLY A 11 -14.24 -16.32 2.84
CA GLY A 11 -14.04 -16.37 1.39
C GLY A 11 -14.58 -15.17 0.61
N GLN A 12 -14.88 -14.05 1.27
CA GLN A 12 -15.33 -12.81 0.60
C GLN A 12 -14.13 -11.97 0.17
N SER A 13 -14.26 -11.28 -0.97
CA SER A 13 -13.28 -10.28 -1.42
C SER A 13 -13.06 -9.21 -0.36
N TRP A 14 -11.81 -8.88 -0.08
CA TRP A 14 -11.45 -7.76 0.77
C TRP A 14 -10.20 -7.07 0.21
N THR A 15 -10.23 -5.75 0.11
CA THR A 15 -9.14 -4.97 -0.48
C THR A 15 -8.66 -3.94 0.52
N PRO A 16 -7.34 -3.83 0.78
CA PRO A 16 -6.79 -2.76 1.59
C PRO A 16 -6.86 -1.43 0.81
N ILE A 17 -7.79 -0.56 1.19
CA ILE A 17 -7.86 0.84 0.78
C ILE A 17 -7.50 1.65 2.00
N GLY A 18 -6.45 2.47 1.91
CA GLY A 18 -5.84 3.05 3.08
C GLY A 18 -4.78 4.09 2.80
N GLN A 19 -4.08 4.46 3.86
CA GLN A 19 -2.96 5.39 3.86
C GLN A 19 -1.96 5.01 4.94
N ASN A 20 -0.78 5.63 4.87
CA ASN A 20 0.11 5.71 6.01
C ASN A 20 -0.37 6.79 6.97
N ASP A 21 -0.31 6.48 8.25
CA ASP A 21 -0.67 7.38 9.34
C ASP A 21 0.26 7.14 10.55
N ALA A 22 0.24 8.03 11.53
CA ALA A 22 1.01 7.88 12.74
C ALA A 22 0.20 8.29 13.98
N VAL A 23 0.41 7.56 15.07
CA VAL A 23 -0.25 7.79 16.37
C VAL A 23 0.04 9.17 16.99
N SER A 24 1.02 9.91 16.46
CA SER A 24 1.34 11.28 16.87
C SER A 24 0.92 12.34 15.87
N TRP A 25 0.31 11.97 14.74
CA TRP A 25 -0.22 12.92 13.76
C TRP A 25 -1.61 13.42 14.18
N PRO A 26 -2.07 14.56 13.63
CA PRO A 26 -3.24 15.27 14.18
C PRO A 26 -4.49 14.41 14.32
N GLU A 27 -4.75 13.51 13.37
CA GLU A 27 -5.97 12.70 13.30
C GLU A 27 -6.01 11.60 14.39
N LEU A 28 -4.86 11.13 14.87
CA LEU A 28 -4.76 10.07 15.89
C LEU A 28 -4.13 10.53 17.22
N ASN A 29 -3.52 11.72 17.27
CA ASN A 29 -2.79 12.20 18.45
C ASN A 29 -3.70 12.35 19.70
N GLY A 30 -5.01 12.52 19.50
CA GLY A 30 -6.02 12.54 20.57
C GLY A 30 -6.08 11.25 21.40
N LEU A 31 -5.59 10.12 20.89
CA LEU A 31 -5.57 8.85 21.62
C LEU A 31 -4.57 8.85 22.80
N PHE A 32 -3.48 9.62 22.69
CA PHE A 32 -2.44 9.61 23.72
C PHE A 32 -2.99 10.20 25.01
N ARG A 33 -3.03 9.39 26.06
CA ARG A 33 -3.66 9.73 27.35
C ARG A 33 -5.12 10.15 27.21
N ARG A 34 -5.80 9.69 26.15
CA ARG A 34 -7.21 9.97 25.86
C ARG A 34 -7.52 11.47 25.81
N ALA A 35 -6.63 12.27 25.26
CA ALA A 35 -6.79 13.71 25.15
C ALA A 35 -8.03 14.12 24.33
N ASP A 36 -8.36 13.37 23.27
CA ASP A 36 -9.57 13.55 22.46
C ASP A 36 -10.00 12.24 21.80
N MET A 37 -10.73 11.41 22.56
CA MET A 37 -11.25 10.13 22.05
C MET A 37 -12.40 10.30 21.06
N ALA A 38 -13.23 11.33 21.24
CA ALA A 38 -14.43 11.56 20.43
C ALA A 38 -14.07 12.07 19.03
N GLY A 39 -13.06 12.96 18.94
CA GLY A 39 -12.50 13.40 17.66
C GLY A 39 -11.90 12.24 16.87
N VAL A 40 -11.11 11.38 17.52
CA VAL A 40 -10.52 10.21 16.87
C VAL A 40 -11.60 9.23 16.40
N GLU A 41 -12.61 8.92 17.23
CA GLU A 41 -13.71 8.03 16.80
C GLU A 41 -14.49 8.61 15.62
N SER A 42 -14.72 9.93 15.61
CA SER A 42 -15.39 10.62 14.50
C SER A 42 -14.56 10.58 13.22
N HIS A 43 -13.25 10.76 13.33
CA HIS A 43 -12.33 10.63 12.21
C HIS A 43 -12.32 9.21 11.63
N LEU A 44 -12.19 8.18 12.47
CA LEU A 44 -12.22 6.78 12.03
C LEU A 44 -13.55 6.42 11.34
N ARG A 45 -14.68 6.95 11.84
CA ARG A 45 -15.98 6.80 11.16
C ARG A 45 -15.97 7.45 9.77
N TRP A 46 -15.46 8.67 9.65
CA TRP A 46 -15.35 9.36 8.37
C TRP A 46 -14.44 8.63 7.38
N LEU A 47 -13.34 8.04 7.84
CA LEU A 47 -12.50 7.17 7.00
C LEU A 47 -13.31 6.00 6.44
N LYS A 48 -14.08 5.31 7.30
CA LYS A 48 -14.92 4.18 6.89
C LYS A 48 -15.97 4.59 5.86
N GLU A 49 -16.63 5.72 6.08
CA GLU A 49 -17.61 6.33 5.15
C GLU A 49 -16.96 6.73 3.82
N SER A 50 -15.66 7.02 3.81
CA SER A 50 -14.88 7.35 2.61
C SER A 50 -14.29 6.12 1.89
N GLY A 51 -14.75 4.92 2.22
CA GLY A 51 -14.29 3.68 1.57
C GLY A 51 -12.96 3.12 2.10
N VAL A 52 -12.38 3.71 3.15
CA VAL A 52 -11.17 3.17 3.78
C VAL A 52 -11.49 1.86 4.49
N THR A 53 -10.61 0.88 4.33
CA THR A 53 -10.71 -0.45 4.95
C THR A 53 -9.51 -0.79 5.81
N CYS A 54 -8.37 -0.13 5.60
CA CYS A 54 -7.11 -0.45 6.26
C CYS A 54 -6.29 0.81 6.56
N LEU A 55 -5.65 0.86 7.73
CA LEU A 55 -4.65 1.87 8.09
C LEU A 55 -3.29 1.19 8.17
N ARG A 56 -2.24 1.78 7.60
CA ARG A 56 -0.87 1.37 7.88
C ARG A 56 -0.29 2.25 8.97
N LEU A 57 0.14 1.62 10.05
CA LEU A 57 0.63 2.31 11.23
C LEU A 57 1.92 1.69 11.76
N MET A 58 2.84 2.54 12.18
CA MET A 58 4.01 2.14 12.95
C MET A 58 3.64 2.06 14.43
N LEU A 59 3.89 0.91 15.07
CA LEU A 59 3.69 0.67 16.51
C LEU A 59 4.39 1.76 17.34
N GLU A 60 5.58 2.13 16.89
CA GLU A 60 6.44 3.15 17.45
C GLU A 60 6.85 4.10 16.33
N TYR A 61 6.24 5.29 16.29
CA TYR A 61 6.69 6.36 15.40
C TYR A 61 7.72 7.23 16.14
N ALA A 62 9.00 7.01 15.85
CA ALA A 62 10.13 7.50 16.65
C ALA A 62 10.50 8.97 16.35
N GLN A 63 9.62 9.70 15.64
CA GLN A 63 9.80 11.11 15.35
C GLN A 63 9.89 11.98 16.61
N VAL A 64 9.08 11.68 17.64
CA VAL A 64 9.04 12.48 18.88
C VAL A 64 9.46 11.65 20.09
N ARG A 65 10.26 12.26 20.99
CA ARG A 65 10.92 11.55 22.12
C ARG A 65 9.98 11.02 23.22
N HIS A 66 8.71 11.36 23.16
CA HIS A 66 7.70 11.04 24.17
C HIS A 66 6.63 10.05 23.65
N ARG A 67 6.92 9.38 22.53
CA ARG A 67 6.07 8.37 21.89
C ARG A 67 6.79 7.04 21.65
N TYR A 68 7.95 6.81 22.26
CA TYR A 68 8.55 5.49 22.28
C TYR A 68 7.62 4.49 22.97
N PHE A 69 7.44 3.32 22.35
CA PHE A 69 6.64 2.22 22.87
C PHE A 69 7.30 1.57 24.09
N GLU A 70 8.63 1.56 24.12
CA GLU A 70 9.45 1.05 25.23
C GLU A 70 10.33 2.16 25.82
N LYS A 71 10.51 2.19 27.15
CA LYS A 71 11.46 3.09 27.80
C LYS A 71 11.85 2.59 29.21
N PRO A 72 13.04 1.96 29.39
CA PRO A 72 13.98 1.49 28.36
C PRO A 72 13.44 0.25 27.62
N GLN A 73 14.26 -0.37 26.75
CA GLN A 73 13.96 -1.66 26.13
C GLN A 73 13.45 -2.68 27.17
N GLY A 74 12.42 -3.45 26.82
CA GLY A 74 11.75 -4.43 27.68
C GLY A 74 10.72 -3.84 28.65
N ARG A 75 10.60 -2.50 28.75
CA ARG A 75 9.62 -1.82 29.60
C ARG A 75 8.65 -1.00 28.77
N PHE A 76 7.47 -1.56 28.50
CA PHE A 76 6.42 -0.90 27.74
C PHE A 76 5.87 0.34 28.46
N VAL A 77 5.70 1.43 27.71
CA VAL A 77 5.18 2.70 28.24
C VAL A 77 3.66 2.59 28.40
N PRO A 78 3.10 2.68 29.62
CA PRO A 78 1.67 2.43 29.85
C PRO A 78 0.72 3.31 29.02
N ALA A 79 1.08 4.58 28.80
CA ALA A 79 0.29 5.48 27.97
C ALA A 79 0.27 5.10 26.48
N MET A 80 1.35 4.50 25.97
CA MET A 80 1.39 3.98 24.60
C MET A 80 0.60 2.67 24.49
N VAL A 81 0.69 1.81 25.50
CA VAL A 81 -0.14 0.58 25.56
C VAL A 81 -1.63 0.94 25.56
N GLN A 82 -2.06 1.89 26.40
CA GLN A 82 -3.44 2.39 26.43
C GLN A 82 -3.87 2.97 25.08
N LEU A 83 -3.00 3.76 24.44
CA LEU A 83 -3.29 4.33 23.11
C LEU A 83 -3.65 3.23 22.11
N TRP A 84 -2.83 2.19 22.04
CA TRP A 84 -3.03 1.07 21.12
C TRP A 84 -4.25 0.23 21.50
N ASP A 85 -4.50 -0.04 22.78
CA ASP A 85 -5.73 -0.71 23.22
C ASP A 85 -6.99 0.01 22.76
N ASP A 86 -6.98 1.32 22.88
CA ASP A 86 -8.12 2.14 22.49
C ASP A 86 -8.27 2.22 20.97
N LEU A 87 -7.15 2.31 20.23
CA LEU A 87 -7.17 2.30 18.77
C LEU A 87 -7.70 0.96 18.21
N PHE A 88 -7.19 -0.19 18.68
CA PHE A 88 -7.68 -1.50 18.25
C PHE A 88 -9.19 -1.63 18.50
N ARG A 89 -9.67 -1.23 19.69
CA ARG A 89 -11.11 -1.26 20.02
C ARG A 89 -11.94 -0.36 19.11
N LEU A 90 -11.45 0.85 18.81
CA LEU A 90 -12.15 1.77 17.91
C LEU A 90 -12.17 1.22 16.47
N CYS A 91 -11.07 0.69 15.97
CA CYS A 91 -10.99 0.07 14.65
C CYS A 91 -11.94 -1.13 14.52
N GLU A 92 -12.04 -1.98 15.54
CA GLU A 92 -13.03 -3.08 15.57
C GLU A 92 -14.46 -2.54 15.46
N ARG A 93 -14.83 -1.54 16.26
CA ARG A 93 -16.16 -0.93 16.23
C ARG A 93 -16.51 -0.32 14.87
N GLN A 94 -15.52 0.22 14.16
CA GLN A 94 -15.71 0.84 12.84
C GLN A 94 -15.46 -0.13 11.67
N SER A 95 -15.11 -1.39 11.92
CA SER A 95 -14.71 -2.36 10.89
C SER A 95 -13.60 -1.83 9.97
N LEU A 96 -12.59 -1.21 10.60
CA LEU A 96 -11.32 -0.82 9.99
C LEU A 96 -10.25 -1.81 10.42
N ARG A 97 -9.32 -2.12 9.51
CA ARG A 97 -8.18 -2.97 9.81
C ARG A 97 -6.86 -2.21 9.90
N ILE A 98 -5.86 -2.84 10.46
CA ILE A 98 -4.52 -2.29 10.68
C ILE A 98 -3.49 -3.19 10.01
N LEU A 99 -2.68 -2.62 9.12
CA LEU A 99 -1.38 -3.15 8.72
C LEU A 99 -0.36 -2.58 9.71
N LEU A 100 0.09 -3.40 10.65
CA LEU A 100 0.94 -2.96 11.75
C LEU A 100 2.40 -3.23 11.45
N THR A 101 3.24 -2.19 11.50
CA THR A 101 4.70 -2.34 11.47
C THR A 101 5.31 -2.07 12.85
N PRO A 102 6.08 -3.00 13.45
CA PRO A 102 6.59 -2.83 14.81
C PRO A 102 7.74 -1.81 14.95
N PHE A 103 8.34 -1.37 13.84
CA PHE A 103 9.52 -0.51 13.82
C PHE A 103 9.41 0.58 12.75
N ASP A 104 9.84 1.78 13.10
CA ASP A 104 10.01 2.93 12.22
C ASP A 104 11.51 3.11 11.93
N THR A 105 11.98 2.58 10.80
CA THR A 105 13.42 2.52 10.52
C THR A 105 14.05 3.86 10.19
N PHE A 106 13.27 4.82 9.67
CA PHE A 106 13.75 6.16 9.33
C PHE A 106 14.08 6.97 10.59
N TRP A 107 13.11 7.17 11.49
CA TRP A 107 13.36 7.95 12.70
C TRP A 107 14.19 7.19 13.72
N GLN A 108 14.14 5.85 13.74
CA GLN A 108 15.07 5.03 14.53
C GLN A 108 16.52 5.34 14.18
N TRP A 109 16.84 5.53 12.89
CA TRP A 109 18.17 5.90 12.45
C TRP A 109 18.53 7.34 12.86
N LEU A 110 17.69 8.31 12.50
CA LEU A 110 17.95 9.73 12.76
C LEU A 110 18.00 10.06 14.26
N HIS A 111 17.18 9.40 15.08
CA HIS A 111 17.10 9.62 16.52
C HIS A 111 17.76 8.49 17.33
N TRP A 112 18.72 7.76 16.75
CA TRP A 112 19.38 6.62 17.39
C TRP A 112 19.88 6.91 18.81
N ARG A 113 20.44 8.11 19.04
CA ARG A 113 20.92 8.55 20.36
C ARG A 113 19.86 8.42 21.46
N HIS A 114 18.58 8.53 21.13
CA HIS A 114 17.47 8.47 22.08
C HIS A 114 16.69 7.15 22.03
N HIS A 115 16.99 6.28 21.07
CA HIS A 115 16.24 5.07 20.86
C HIS A 115 16.41 4.10 22.05
N PRO A 116 15.34 3.40 22.50
CA PRO A 116 15.39 2.52 23.68
C PRO A 116 16.38 1.35 23.54
N TYR A 117 16.70 0.95 22.31
CA TYR A 117 17.61 -0.16 22.02
C TYR A 117 19.08 0.25 22.07
N ASN A 118 19.37 1.55 22.14
CA ASN A 118 20.71 2.07 22.27
C ASN A 118 21.28 1.73 23.66
N ARG A 119 22.50 1.20 23.72
CA ARG A 119 23.19 0.82 24.95
C ARG A 119 23.32 1.97 25.95
N ASN A 120 23.47 3.20 25.48
CA ASN A 120 23.52 4.38 26.35
C ASN A 120 22.16 4.71 27.01
N ASN A 121 21.07 4.13 26.51
CA ASN A 121 19.72 4.25 27.07
C ASN A 121 19.26 2.97 27.79
N GLY A 122 20.18 2.03 28.05
CA GLY A 122 19.90 0.75 28.69
C GLY A 122 19.48 -0.39 27.75
N GLY A 123 19.59 -0.20 26.43
CA GLY A 123 19.37 -1.27 25.45
C GLY A 123 20.60 -2.14 25.19
N VAL A 124 20.48 -3.09 24.26
CA VAL A 124 21.56 -4.06 23.96
C VAL A 124 22.51 -3.61 22.85
N LEU A 125 22.09 -2.67 22.00
CA LEU A 125 22.77 -2.38 20.75
C LEU A 125 23.66 -1.13 20.84
N ASP A 126 24.89 -1.23 20.35
CA ASP A 126 25.86 -0.13 20.30
C ASP A 126 25.66 0.77 19.07
N HIS A 127 25.30 0.20 17.92
CA HIS A 127 25.13 0.92 16.67
C HIS A 127 23.95 0.38 15.84
N PRO A 128 23.16 1.24 15.15
CA PRO A 128 21.98 0.79 14.41
C PRO A 128 22.32 -0.14 13.23
N SER A 129 23.57 -0.15 12.77
CA SER A 129 23.98 -1.06 11.69
C SER A 129 23.97 -2.54 12.04
N ARG A 130 23.72 -2.86 13.31
CA ARG A 130 23.69 -4.22 13.84
C ARG A 130 22.27 -4.71 14.18
N PHE A 131 21.23 -3.96 13.85
CA PHE A 131 19.84 -4.30 14.19
C PHE A 131 19.44 -5.68 13.67
N LEU A 132 19.86 -6.03 12.45
CA LEU A 132 19.44 -7.26 11.80
C LEU A 132 20.32 -8.47 12.17
N VAL A 133 21.56 -8.23 12.62
CA VAL A 133 22.57 -9.27 12.88
C VAL A 133 22.84 -9.56 14.36
N CYS A 134 22.46 -8.67 15.27
CA CYS A 134 22.71 -8.85 16.70
C CYS A 134 21.70 -9.83 17.33
N ALA A 135 22.18 -10.97 17.86
CA ALA A 135 21.33 -11.99 18.48
C ALA A 135 20.59 -11.51 19.73
N GLU A 136 21.17 -10.59 20.51
CA GLU A 136 20.51 -9.97 21.67
C GLU A 136 19.37 -9.05 21.22
N THR A 137 19.62 -8.22 20.20
CA THR A 137 18.58 -7.39 19.58
C THR A 137 17.47 -8.25 19.01
N ARG A 138 17.81 -9.38 18.39
CA ARG A 138 16.82 -10.35 17.90
C ARG A 138 15.88 -10.85 18.99
N ARG A 139 16.43 -11.22 20.15
CA ARG A 139 15.64 -11.64 21.32
C ARG A 139 14.74 -10.51 21.82
N ALA A 140 15.24 -9.29 21.88
CA ALA A 140 14.44 -8.12 22.28
C ALA A 140 13.30 -7.82 21.30
N ILE A 141 13.56 -7.92 19.98
CA ILE A 141 12.52 -7.78 18.94
C ILE A 141 11.42 -8.84 19.14
N LYS A 142 11.80 -10.10 19.37
CA LYS A 142 10.83 -11.17 19.64
C LYS A 142 10.04 -10.95 20.93
N ALA A 143 10.66 -10.43 21.99
CA ALA A 143 9.95 -10.06 23.22
C ALA A 143 8.95 -8.90 23.02
N ARG A 144 9.31 -7.89 22.20
CA ARG A 144 8.39 -6.84 21.77
C ARG A 144 7.22 -7.44 21.00
N LEU A 145 7.48 -8.26 19.98
CA LEU A 145 6.45 -8.93 19.19
C LEU A 145 5.56 -9.83 20.04
N GLU A 146 6.11 -10.58 21.00
CA GLU A 146 5.33 -11.42 21.92
C GLU A 146 4.29 -10.61 22.69
N PHE A 147 4.69 -9.46 23.24
CA PHE A 147 3.77 -8.58 23.96
C PHE A 147 2.63 -8.11 23.06
N VAL A 148 2.97 -7.63 21.86
CA VAL A 148 2.02 -7.06 20.90
C VAL A 148 1.06 -8.16 20.39
N VAL A 149 1.59 -9.34 20.05
CA VAL A 149 0.80 -10.50 19.58
C VAL A 149 -0.19 -10.93 20.67
N ARG A 150 0.28 -11.19 21.89
CA ARG A 150 -0.59 -11.64 22.99
C ARG A 150 -1.72 -10.65 23.30
N ARG A 151 -1.48 -9.36 23.05
CA ARG A 151 -2.41 -8.30 23.40
C ARG A 151 -3.41 -7.99 22.29
N TRP A 152 -2.97 -7.98 21.03
CA TRP A 152 -3.77 -7.44 19.93
C TRP A 152 -3.98 -8.39 18.75
N SER A 153 -3.23 -9.51 18.62
CA SER A 153 -3.50 -10.49 17.54
C SER A 153 -4.84 -11.21 17.69
N GLY A 154 -5.47 -11.20 18.87
CA GLY A 154 -6.84 -11.71 19.01
C GLY A 154 -7.89 -10.81 18.33
N SER A 155 -7.53 -9.57 17.97
CA SER A 155 -8.45 -8.56 17.47
C SER A 155 -8.81 -8.78 16.00
N GLY A 156 -10.09 -8.59 15.66
CA GLY A 156 -10.54 -8.57 14.27
C GLY A 156 -10.08 -7.34 13.47
N ALA A 157 -9.49 -6.35 14.15
CA ALA A 157 -8.91 -5.16 13.53
C ALA A 157 -7.48 -5.38 13.02
N LEU A 158 -6.77 -6.45 13.40
CA LEU A 158 -5.47 -6.71 12.77
C LEU A 158 -5.69 -7.30 11.38
N PHE A 159 -5.21 -6.63 10.34
CA PHE A 159 -5.15 -7.21 8.99
C PHE A 159 -3.91 -8.07 8.83
N ALA A 160 -2.74 -7.47 9.04
CA ALA A 160 -1.46 -8.09 8.69
C ALA A 160 -0.30 -7.45 9.45
N TRP A 161 0.83 -8.17 9.47
CA TRP A 161 2.11 -7.70 9.96
C TRP A 161 3.00 -7.24 8.80
N ASP A 162 3.48 -6.01 8.85
CA ASP A 162 4.71 -5.62 8.15
C ASP A 162 5.85 -5.77 9.17
N LEU A 163 6.45 -6.96 9.24
CA LEU A 163 7.33 -7.37 10.34
C LEU A 163 8.53 -6.43 10.52
N TRP A 164 8.92 -5.71 9.47
CA TRP A 164 9.98 -4.73 9.51
C TRP A 164 9.80 -3.68 8.40
N ASN A 165 9.65 -2.40 8.79
CA ASN A 165 9.56 -1.29 7.84
C ASN A 165 10.87 -1.11 7.06
N GLU A 166 10.83 -1.02 5.74
CA GLU A 166 11.98 -0.69 4.87
C GLU A 166 13.27 -1.39 5.31
N ILE A 167 13.29 -2.73 5.27
CA ILE A 167 14.48 -3.51 5.59
C ILE A 167 15.66 -3.05 4.73
N HIS A 168 16.80 -2.71 5.35
CA HIS A 168 17.87 -1.99 4.66
C HIS A 168 19.27 -2.56 4.95
N PRO A 169 20.17 -2.68 3.96
CA PRO A 169 21.49 -3.27 4.14
C PRO A 169 22.32 -2.59 5.23
N GLU A 170 22.19 -1.27 5.39
CA GLU A 170 22.88 -0.52 6.46
C GLU A 170 22.52 -1.01 7.86
N GLN A 171 21.36 -1.64 8.07
CA GLN A 171 20.96 -2.23 9.36
C GLN A 171 21.53 -3.64 9.57
N SER A 172 22.19 -4.19 8.54
CA SER A 172 22.88 -5.48 8.49
C SER A 172 24.33 -5.29 8.00
N GLN A 173 24.99 -4.24 8.49
CA GLN A 173 26.41 -3.95 8.23
C GLN A 173 26.78 -3.88 6.74
N GLY A 174 25.85 -3.39 5.91
CA GLY A 174 26.05 -3.22 4.46
C GLY A 174 25.77 -4.45 3.62
N SER A 175 25.20 -5.53 4.18
CA SER A 175 24.83 -6.74 3.45
C SER A 175 23.31 -7.00 3.47
N ALA A 176 22.80 -7.66 2.43
CA ALA A 176 21.44 -8.17 2.36
C ALA A 176 21.35 -9.71 2.51
N ASP A 177 22.49 -10.40 2.64
CA ASP A 177 22.53 -11.88 2.64
C ASP A 177 21.76 -12.48 3.82
N GLY A 178 21.79 -11.81 4.98
CA GLY A 178 21.09 -12.23 6.19
C GLY A 178 19.59 -11.87 6.24
N PHE A 179 19.03 -11.26 5.20
CA PHE A 179 17.62 -10.85 5.22
C PHE A 179 16.67 -12.05 5.30
N GLY A 180 16.95 -13.12 4.56
CA GLY A 180 16.13 -14.33 4.59
C GLY A 180 16.04 -14.92 6.01
N ASP A 181 17.19 -15.15 6.64
CA ASP A 181 17.25 -15.66 8.01
C ASP A 181 16.57 -14.72 9.02
N PHE A 182 16.74 -13.39 8.83
CA PHE A 182 16.06 -12.39 9.65
C PHE A 182 14.54 -12.52 9.55
N ILE A 183 14.01 -12.62 8.33
CA ILE A 183 12.58 -12.68 8.06
C ILE A 183 12.02 -14.00 8.57
N HIS A 184 12.68 -15.12 8.28
CA HIS A 184 12.29 -16.44 8.76
C HIS A 184 12.14 -16.47 10.29
N ASP A 185 13.15 -16.02 11.04
CA ASP A 185 13.12 -16.08 12.51
C ASP A 185 11.98 -15.26 13.12
N LEU A 186 11.64 -14.09 12.55
CA LEU A 186 10.51 -13.30 13.03
C LEU A 186 9.17 -13.89 12.61
N SER A 187 9.06 -14.30 11.34
CA SER A 187 7.79 -14.79 10.80
C SER A 187 7.37 -16.10 11.46
N ASP A 188 8.29 -17.05 11.57
CA ASP A 188 8.08 -18.33 12.24
C ASP A 188 7.75 -18.14 13.73
N PHE A 189 8.41 -17.19 14.41
CA PHE A 189 8.07 -16.83 15.79
C PHE A 189 6.64 -16.31 15.93
N VAL A 190 6.25 -15.29 15.16
CA VAL A 190 4.90 -14.70 15.21
C VAL A 190 3.86 -15.73 14.82
N ARG A 191 4.09 -16.48 13.75
CA ARG A 191 3.16 -17.48 13.22
C ARG A 191 2.90 -18.58 14.24
N ARG A 192 3.94 -19.18 14.83
CA ARG A 192 3.77 -20.20 15.88
C ARG A 192 3.05 -19.65 17.10
N LEU A 193 3.41 -18.44 17.54
CA LEU A 193 2.79 -17.83 18.71
C LEU A 193 1.29 -17.57 18.46
N GLU A 194 0.94 -16.95 17.34
CA GLU A 194 -0.47 -16.70 16.98
C GLU A 194 -1.24 -18.01 16.81
N THR A 195 -0.69 -19.00 16.11
CA THR A 195 -1.34 -20.32 15.98
C THR A 195 -1.56 -20.98 17.34
N SER A 196 -0.59 -20.88 18.26
CA SER A 196 -0.73 -21.47 19.60
C SER A 196 -1.80 -20.77 20.47
N LEU A 197 -1.99 -19.46 20.30
CA LEU A 197 -2.91 -18.67 21.11
C LEU A 197 -4.32 -18.60 20.51
N TYR A 198 -4.42 -18.57 19.18
CA TYR A 198 -5.64 -18.23 18.46
C TYR A 198 -6.02 -19.25 17.37
N GLY A 199 -5.23 -20.31 17.17
CA GLY A 199 -5.51 -21.35 16.16
C GLY A 199 -5.30 -20.91 14.70
N ARG A 200 -4.85 -19.67 14.48
CA ARG A 200 -4.62 -19.05 13.17
C ARG A 200 -3.49 -18.03 13.27
N SER A 201 -2.99 -17.56 12.13
CA SER A 201 -2.01 -16.45 12.07
C SER A 201 -2.42 -15.45 11.01
N HIS A 202 -2.11 -14.18 11.24
CA HIS A 202 -2.36 -13.11 10.29
C HIS A 202 -1.36 -13.16 9.13
N PRO A 203 -1.73 -12.66 7.94
CA PRO A 203 -0.80 -12.43 6.84
C PRO A 203 0.42 -11.60 7.28
N GLN A 204 1.58 -11.94 6.73
CA GLN A 204 2.85 -11.30 7.07
C GLN A 204 3.60 -10.84 5.81
N THR A 205 4.26 -9.69 5.91
CA THR A 205 5.16 -9.14 4.90
C THR A 205 6.38 -8.48 5.56
N VAL A 206 7.31 -8.05 4.73
CA VAL A 206 8.37 -7.08 5.07
C VAL A 206 8.46 -6.10 3.92
N SER A 207 8.46 -4.80 4.23
CA SER A 207 8.60 -3.75 3.23
C SER A 207 10.06 -3.42 2.93
N LEU A 208 10.32 -2.93 1.71
CA LEU A 208 11.61 -2.43 1.25
C LEU A 208 11.40 -1.04 0.62
N PHE A 209 12.38 -0.15 0.80
CA PHE A 209 12.44 1.11 0.06
C PHE A 209 12.74 0.82 -1.42
N GLY A 210 11.75 1.01 -2.30
CA GLY A 210 11.76 0.57 -3.69
C GLY A 210 13.00 0.96 -4.50
N PRO A 211 13.53 2.19 -4.39
CA PRO A 211 14.74 2.61 -5.11
C PRO A 211 15.97 1.74 -4.84
N GLU A 212 16.08 1.07 -3.69
CA GLU A 212 17.19 0.16 -3.40
C GLU A 212 17.32 -0.96 -4.45
N LEU A 213 16.21 -1.42 -5.03
CA LEU A 213 16.23 -2.43 -6.10
C LEU A 213 16.96 -1.95 -7.36
N ARG A 214 16.94 -0.63 -7.62
CA ARG A 214 17.59 0.01 -8.77
C ARG A 214 19.01 0.46 -8.45
N TRP A 215 19.23 1.00 -7.25
CA TRP A 215 20.53 1.49 -6.83
C TRP A 215 21.51 0.36 -6.49
N ARG A 216 20.99 -0.79 -6.04
CA ARG A 216 21.80 -1.95 -5.61
C ARG A 216 21.38 -3.24 -6.33
N PRO A 217 21.41 -3.29 -7.68
CA PRO A 217 20.96 -4.45 -8.43
C PRO A 217 21.87 -5.67 -8.24
N HIS A 218 23.08 -5.47 -7.71
CA HIS A 218 24.04 -6.52 -7.37
C HIS A 218 23.72 -7.23 -6.04
N MET A 219 22.84 -6.66 -5.19
CA MET A 219 22.44 -7.27 -3.93
C MET A 219 21.20 -8.17 -4.12
N PRO A 220 21.07 -9.26 -3.34
CA PRO A 220 19.96 -10.22 -3.47
C PRO A 220 18.62 -9.70 -2.89
N LEU A 221 18.33 -8.40 -2.99
CA LEU A 221 17.15 -7.75 -2.41
C LEU A 221 15.79 -8.30 -2.90
N PRO A 222 15.60 -8.67 -4.18
CA PRO A 222 14.29 -9.14 -4.64
C PRO A 222 13.83 -10.45 -3.98
N GLY A 223 14.76 -11.37 -3.66
CA GLY A 223 14.43 -12.69 -3.12
C GLY A 223 13.67 -12.63 -1.79
N PRO A 224 14.22 -11.98 -0.75
CA PRO A 224 13.58 -11.80 0.56
C PRO A 224 12.23 -11.08 0.53
N ILE A 225 11.94 -10.25 -0.48
CA ILE A 225 10.72 -9.45 -0.55
C ILE A 225 9.62 -10.14 -1.38
N PHE A 226 9.95 -10.61 -2.58
CA PHE A 226 8.95 -11.13 -3.52
C PHE A 226 8.73 -12.65 -3.44
N ARG A 227 9.70 -13.39 -2.89
CA ARG A 227 9.74 -14.86 -2.98
C ARG A 227 10.01 -15.57 -1.66
N HIS A 228 10.15 -14.85 -0.56
CA HIS A 228 10.39 -15.49 0.73
C HIS A 228 9.23 -16.41 1.09
N PRO A 229 9.47 -17.68 1.45
CA PRO A 229 8.41 -18.67 1.62
C PRO A 229 7.46 -18.34 2.78
N ASP A 230 7.93 -17.62 3.80
CA ASP A 230 7.13 -17.31 4.99
C ASP A 230 6.28 -16.04 4.89
N LEU A 231 6.44 -15.25 3.81
CA LEU A 231 5.66 -14.04 3.59
C LEU A 231 4.41 -14.32 2.76
N ASP A 232 3.25 -13.86 3.22
CA ASP A 232 1.94 -14.14 2.60
C ASP A 232 1.61 -13.17 1.45
N PHE A 233 2.26 -12.00 1.42
CA PHE A 233 2.18 -11.04 0.33
C PHE A 233 3.49 -10.25 0.21
N ALA A 234 3.79 -9.79 -1.00
CA ALA A 234 4.93 -8.92 -1.25
C ALA A 234 4.51 -7.46 -1.08
N SER A 235 5.43 -6.64 -0.57
CA SER A 235 5.17 -5.22 -0.37
C SER A 235 6.41 -4.37 -0.64
N LEU A 236 6.21 -3.18 -1.20
CA LEU A 236 7.27 -2.25 -1.57
C LEU A 236 6.82 -0.82 -1.29
N HIS A 237 7.77 0.04 -0.96
CA HIS A 237 7.56 1.49 -0.89
C HIS A 237 7.96 2.12 -2.22
N LEU A 238 7.03 2.78 -2.89
CA LEU A 238 7.15 3.22 -4.28
C LEU A 238 7.51 4.70 -4.34
N TYR A 239 8.80 4.97 -4.52
CA TYR A 239 9.38 6.31 -4.59
C TYR A 239 10.29 6.44 -5.82
N GLU A 240 9.73 6.30 -7.02
CA GLU A 240 10.51 6.48 -8.24
C GLU A 240 11.03 7.90 -8.37
N GLU A 241 12.36 8.02 -8.48
CA GLU A 241 13.10 9.27 -8.61
C GLU A 241 12.59 10.16 -9.73
N GLY A 242 12.32 11.42 -9.39
CA GLY A 242 11.94 12.46 -10.34
C GLY A 242 10.53 12.31 -10.91
N THR A 243 9.74 11.37 -10.38
CA THR A 243 8.35 11.15 -10.81
C THR A 243 7.43 10.97 -9.61
N ILE A 244 7.41 9.80 -8.96
CA ILE A 244 6.52 9.54 -7.82
C ILE A 244 6.96 10.40 -6.64
N ASP A 245 8.26 10.46 -6.35
CA ASP A 245 8.79 11.22 -5.21
C ASP A 245 8.88 12.73 -5.43
N ASP A 246 8.83 13.17 -6.69
CA ASP A 246 8.93 14.58 -7.09
C ASP A 246 8.18 14.86 -8.41
N PRO A 247 6.84 14.84 -8.42
CA PRO A 247 6.06 14.88 -9.64
C PRO A 247 6.03 16.26 -10.29
N SER A 248 6.33 16.32 -11.59
CA SER A 248 6.09 17.49 -12.44
C SER A 248 4.70 17.50 -13.10
N ASP A 249 4.07 16.34 -13.19
CA ASP A 249 2.73 16.14 -13.72
C ASP A 249 2.05 14.95 -13.01
N THR A 250 0.75 14.78 -13.23
CA THR A 250 -0.06 13.77 -12.55
C THR A 250 -0.12 12.42 -13.28
N VAL A 251 0.46 12.30 -14.48
CA VAL A 251 0.35 11.11 -15.35
C VAL A 251 1.61 10.26 -15.35
N ALA A 252 2.79 10.87 -15.54
CA ALA A 252 4.09 10.22 -15.49
C ALA A 252 4.30 9.37 -14.23
N PRO A 253 4.05 9.86 -13.00
CA PRO A 253 4.16 9.03 -11.79
C PRO A 253 3.20 7.84 -11.79
N ALA A 254 2.01 7.97 -12.37
CA ALA A 254 1.06 6.86 -12.48
C ALA A 254 1.56 5.78 -13.46
N LEU A 255 2.17 6.17 -14.57
CA LEU A 255 2.79 5.22 -15.50
C LEU A 255 4.04 4.55 -14.89
N GLY A 256 4.81 5.30 -14.08
CA GLY A 256 5.90 4.79 -13.27
C GLY A 256 5.44 3.72 -12.26
N MET A 257 4.38 4.03 -11.51
CA MET A 257 3.70 3.10 -10.62
C MET A 257 3.29 1.81 -11.35
N ALA A 258 2.58 1.92 -12.48
CA ALA A 258 2.15 0.76 -13.26
C ALA A 258 3.33 -0.12 -13.71
N ARG A 259 4.44 0.50 -14.13
CA ARG A 259 5.66 -0.20 -14.53
C ARG A 259 6.28 -0.94 -13.34
N ILE A 260 6.39 -0.30 -12.18
CA ILE A 260 6.98 -0.93 -10.98
C ILE A 260 6.10 -2.08 -10.48
N VAL A 261 4.77 -1.92 -10.48
CA VAL A 261 3.85 -3.03 -10.17
C VAL A 261 4.07 -4.20 -11.13
N GLY A 262 4.16 -3.94 -12.43
CA GLY A 262 4.44 -4.97 -13.43
C GLY A 262 5.78 -5.70 -13.20
N GLU A 263 6.84 -4.97 -12.88
CA GLU A 263 8.16 -5.52 -12.52
C GLU A 263 8.08 -6.39 -11.25
N ALA A 264 7.42 -5.90 -10.20
CA ALA A 264 7.22 -6.63 -8.95
C ALA A 264 6.42 -7.93 -9.15
N LEU A 265 5.35 -7.90 -9.95
CA LEU A 265 4.57 -9.09 -10.30
C LEU A 265 5.40 -10.10 -11.11
N GLY A 266 6.36 -9.65 -11.91
CA GLY A 266 7.32 -10.51 -12.61
C GLY A 266 8.28 -11.25 -11.68
N GLU A 267 8.58 -10.69 -10.50
CA GLU A 267 9.41 -11.34 -9.47
C GLU A 267 8.65 -12.40 -8.66
N ILE A 268 7.31 -12.29 -8.57
CA ILE A 268 6.44 -13.20 -7.82
C ILE A 268 6.14 -14.47 -8.63
N ARG A 269 6.33 -15.64 -8.01
CA ARG A 269 6.22 -16.94 -8.70
C ARG A 269 5.04 -17.81 -8.26
N ASP A 270 4.43 -17.50 -7.12
CA ASP A 270 3.35 -18.28 -6.52
C ASP A 270 1.98 -17.57 -6.61
N GLY A 271 1.96 -16.40 -7.26
CA GLY A 271 0.76 -15.60 -7.49
C GLY A 271 0.29 -14.78 -6.29
N ARG A 272 1.04 -14.75 -5.17
CA ARG A 272 0.67 -14.01 -3.95
C ARG A 272 0.33 -12.54 -4.22
N PRO A 273 -0.45 -11.86 -3.35
CA PRO A 273 -0.74 -10.45 -3.51
C PRO A 273 0.53 -9.58 -3.51
N PHE A 274 0.49 -8.48 -4.26
CA PHE A 274 1.49 -7.42 -4.22
C PHE A 274 0.80 -6.14 -3.76
N LEU A 275 1.23 -5.57 -2.65
CA LEU A 275 0.63 -4.35 -2.07
C LEU A 275 1.68 -3.24 -2.02
N ASP A 276 1.38 -2.13 -2.68
CA ASP A 276 2.01 -0.84 -2.36
C ASP A 276 1.58 -0.37 -0.95
N SER A 277 2.49 -0.54 0.01
CA SER A 277 2.28 -0.14 1.39
C SER A 277 2.72 1.29 1.67
N GLU A 278 3.39 1.97 0.74
CA GLU A 278 3.80 3.36 0.92
C GLU A 278 4.22 4.00 -0.39
N HIS A 279 3.68 5.17 -0.70
CA HIS A 279 4.18 6.02 -1.79
C HIS A 279 3.90 7.49 -1.52
N GLY A 280 4.55 8.37 -2.28
CA GLY A 280 4.25 9.79 -2.27
C GLY A 280 5.38 10.68 -2.77
N PRO A 281 5.15 12.00 -2.87
CA PRO A 281 6.11 13.00 -3.32
C PRO A 281 7.08 13.37 -2.18
N ILE A 282 7.80 12.37 -1.66
CA ILE A 282 8.67 12.53 -0.49
C ILE A 282 9.78 13.55 -0.75
N HIS A 283 10.36 13.62 -1.94
CA HIS A 283 11.41 14.60 -2.25
C HIS A 283 10.85 16.01 -2.43
N SER A 284 9.67 16.17 -3.06
CA SER A 284 8.99 17.48 -3.06
C SER A 284 8.75 17.98 -1.63
N PHE A 285 8.27 17.12 -0.73
CA PHE A 285 7.96 17.51 0.65
C PHE A 285 9.20 17.66 1.54
N LYS A 286 10.00 16.60 1.67
CA LYS A 286 11.11 16.50 2.61
C LYS A 286 12.29 17.37 2.20
N ASP A 287 12.66 17.36 0.92
CA ASP A 287 13.90 17.99 0.47
C ASP A 287 13.64 19.40 -0.09
N LYS A 288 12.59 19.54 -0.93
CA LYS A 288 12.23 20.84 -1.51
C LYS A 288 11.30 21.68 -0.63
N LYS A 289 10.74 21.11 0.45
CA LYS A 289 9.81 21.79 1.38
C LYS A 289 8.53 22.30 0.69
N ILE A 290 8.10 21.61 -0.36
CA ILE A 290 6.89 21.93 -1.13
C ILE A 290 5.76 21.01 -0.66
N THR A 291 4.66 21.62 -0.20
CA THR A 291 3.37 20.93 -0.13
C THR A 291 2.68 21.10 -1.48
N LEU A 292 2.38 19.99 -2.17
CA LEU A 292 1.73 20.05 -3.47
C LEU A 292 0.37 20.80 -3.37
N PRO A 293 -0.01 21.63 -4.37
CA PRO A 293 -1.34 22.21 -4.42
C PRO A 293 -2.41 21.12 -4.34
N GLU A 294 -3.45 21.32 -3.54
CA GLU A 294 -4.50 20.31 -3.30
C GLU A 294 -5.11 19.73 -4.58
N PRO A 295 -5.51 20.53 -5.60
CA PRO A 295 -6.05 19.95 -6.83
C PRO A 295 -5.07 19.04 -7.58
N PHE A 296 -3.77 19.36 -7.55
CA PHE A 296 -2.74 18.55 -8.18
C PHE A 296 -2.54 17.24 -7.41
N ASP A 297 -2.43 17.32 -6.08
CA ASP A 297 -2.19 16.14 -5.23
C ASP A 297 -3.40 15.19 -5.23
N ASP A 298 -4.63 15.72 -5.30
CA ASP A 298 -5.85 14.94 -5.45
C ASP A 298 -5.86 14.12 -6.75
N GLU A 299 -5.51 14.77 -7.87
CA GLU A 299 -5.44 14.11 -9.18
C GLU A 299 -4.27 13.10 -9.25
N TYR A 300 -3.10 13.48 -8.76
CA TYR A 300 -1.92 12.62 -8.64
C TYR A 300 -2.23 11.35 -7.82
N PHE A 301 -2.83 11.50 -6.64
CA PHE A 301 -3.24 10.38 -5.78
C PHE A 301 -4.21 9.45 -6.52
N ARG A 302 -5.24 10.01 -7.14
CA ARG A 302 -6.24 9.26 -7.90
C ARG A 302 -5.59 8.46 -9.03
N HIS A 303 -4.71 9.07 -9.81
CA HIS A 303 -4.03 8.39 -10.91
C HIS A 303 -3.13 7.24 -10.44
N LEU A 304 -2.35 7.44 -9.37
CA LEU A 304 -1.53 6.38 -8.78
C LEU A 304 -2.36 5.20 -8.29
N GLN A 305 -3.48 5.46 -7.63
CA GLN A 305 -4.42 4.46 -7.14
C GLN A 305 -4.97 3.59 -8.29
N TRP A 306 -5.41 4.23 -9.38
CA TRP A 306 -5.92 3.51 -10.55
C TRP A 306 -4.83 2.77 -11.32
N ALA A 307 -3.65 3.37 -11.46
CA ALA A 307 -2.51 2.70 -12.08
C ALA A 307 -2.04 1.47 -11.29
N HIS A 308 -1.98 1.57 -9.96
CA HIS A 308 -1.66 0.43 -9.08
C HIS A 308 -2.66 -0.71 -9.26
N LEU A 309 -3.96 -0.43 -9.13
CA LEU A 309 -5.02 -1.44 -9.29
C LEU A 309 -5.00 -2.07 -10.69
N ALA A 310 -5.02 -1.23 -11.72
CA ALA A 310 -5.08 -1.68 -13.10
C ALA A 310 -3.81 -2.44 -13.51
N ALA A 311 -2.65 -2.16 -12.91
CA ALA A 311 -1.45 -2.94 -13.17
C ALA A 311 -1.47 -4.33 -12.52
N GLY A 312 -2.39 -4.60 -11.61
CA GLY A 312 -2.51 -5.85 -10.86
C GLY A 312 -2.05 -5.75 -9.41
N GLY A 313 -1.91 -4.55 -8.85
CA GLY A 313 -1.67 -4.37 -7.42
C GLY A 313 -2.91 -4.75 -6.60
N ALA A 314 -2.70 -5.25 -5.39
CA ALA A 314 -3.74 -5.66 -4.45
C ALA A 314 -3.95 -4.54 -3.41
N GLY A 315 -4.81 -3.58 -3.71
CA GLY A 315 -5.07 -2.44 -2.81
C GLY A 315 -5.24 -1.12 -3.56
N GLY A 316 -5.48 -0.05 -2.80
CA GLY A 316 -5.55 1.31 -3.32
C GLY A 316 -4.21 2.07 -3.42
N GLY A 317 -3.11 1.47 -2.97
CA GLY A 317 -1.83 2.15 -2.78
C GLY A 317 -1.85 3.05 -1.53
N MET A 318 -1.02 2.76 -0.54
CA MET A 318 -1.10 3.44 0.77
C MET A 318 -0.27 4.73 0.79
N ARG A 319 -0.88 5.83 0.35
CA ARG A 319 -0.24 7.16 0.31
C ARG A 319 0.31 7.60 1.67
N TRP A 320 1.57 8.04 1.71
CA TRP A 320 2.14 8.80 2.82
C TRP A 320 1.82 10.28 2.67
N PRO A 321 1.13 10.96 3.61
CA PRO A 321 0.60 12.30 3.35
C PRO A 321 1.55 13.28 2.65
N ASN A 322 2.79 13.45 3.13
CA ASN A 322 3.77 14.40 2.56
C ASN A 322 3.18 15.82 2.43
N ARG A 323 2.46 16.25 3.47
CA ARG A 323 1.78 17.55 3.58
C ARG A 323 1.92 18.10 5.00
N THR A 324 1.69 19.40 5.16
CA THR A 324 1.58 20.05 6.47
C THR A 324 0.17 20.59 6.68
N PRO A 325 -0.61 20.10 7.67
CA PRO A 325 -0.30 18.94 8.52
C PRO A 325 -0.26 17.61 7.74
N HIS A 326 0.30 16.55 8.35
CA HIS A 326 0.33 15.19 7.80
C HIS A 326 -1.07 14.57 7.77
N VAL A 327 -1.90 14.99 6.82
CA VAL A 327 -3.27 14.51 6.59
C VAL A 327 -3.52 14.36 5.09
N LEU A 328 -4.40 13.45 4.69
CA LEU A 328 -4.90 13.40 3.32
C LEU A 328 -6.02 14.42 3.12
N THR A 329 -6.17 14.90 1.90
CA THR A 329 -7.19 15.89 1.51
C THR A 329 -8.57 15.22 1.37
N PRO A 330 -9.67 16.01 1.40
CA PRO A 330 -11.00 15.49 1.08
C PRO A 330 -11.10 14.90 -0.35
N GLY A 331 -10.32 15.40 -1.31
CA GLY A 331 -10.31 14.84 -2.67
C GLY A 331 -9.67 13.47 -2.76
N MET A 332 -8.59 13.22 -2.02
CA MET A 332 -8.03 11.87 -1.89
C MET A 332 -9.03 10.90 -1.25
N ARG A 333 -9.83 11.35 -0.27
CA ARG A 333 -10.91 10.53 0.30
C ARG A 333 -11.99 10.19 -0.71
N ARG A 334 -12.38 11.13 -1.58
CA ARG A 334 -13.31 10.85 -2.68
C ARG A 334 -12.73 9.82 -3.66
N ALA A 335 -11.43 9.87 -3.94
CA ALA A 335 -10.77 8.87 -4.78
C ALA A 335 -10.73 7.48 -4.12
N GLN A 336 -10.53 7.40 -2.80
CA GLN A 336 -10.68 6.15 -2.03
C GLN A 336 -12.11 5.59 -2.12
N GLY A 337 -13.13 6.43 -1.96
CA GLY A 337 -14.54 6.05 -2.13
C GLY A 337 -14.86 5.56 -3.54
N SER A 338 -14.40 6.28 -4.57
CA SER A 338 -14.52 5.90 -5.98
C SER A 338 -13.97 4.49 -6.27
N LEU A 339 -12.80 4.16 -5.71
CA LEU A 339 -12.26 2.81 -5.82
C LEU A 339 -13.12 1.80 -5.07
N ALA A 340 -13.53 2.09 -3.83
CA ALA A 340 -14.35 1.19 -3.03
C ALA A 340 -15.65 0.80 -3.76
N ASP A 341 -16.28 1.75 -4.45
CA ASP A 341 -17.50 1.53 -5.23
C ASP A 341 -17.25 0.78 -6.55
N PHE A 342 -16.04 0.85 -7.11
CA PHE A 342 -15.66 0.09 -8.31
C PHE A 342 -15.35 -1.37 -8.01
N LEU A 343 -14.75 -1.69 -6.84
CA LEU A 343 -14.29 -3.04 -6.52
C LEU A 343 -15.37 -4.14 -6.69
N PRO A 344 -16.66 -3.96 -6.33
CA PRO A 344 -17.70 -4.97 -6.51
C PRO A 344 -17.94 -5.38 -7.97
N LEU A 345 -17.46 -4.61 -8.94
CA LEU A 345 -17.61 -4.90 -10.37
C LEU A 345 -16.70 -6.02 -10.86
N ILE A 346 -15.76 -6.49 -10.04
CA ILE A 346 -14.75 -7.52 -10.35
C ILE A 346 -14.85 -8.66 -9.32
N ASP A 347 -14.64 -9.90 -9.76
CA ASP A 347 -14.56 -11.06 -8.87
C ASP A 347 -13.12 -11.32 -8.44
N TRP A 348 -12.69 -10.60 -7.39
CA TRP A 348 -11.33 -10.68 -6.86
C TRP A 348 -10.96 -12.05 -6.26
N VAL A 349 -11.95 -12.88 -5.88
CA VAL A 349 -11.69 -14.23 -5.33
C VAL A 349 -11.12 -15.13 -6.42
N SER A 350 -11.72 -15.09 -7.62
CA SER A 350 -11.32 -15.90 -8.76
C SER A 350 -10.24 -15.24 -9.61
N PHE A 351 -10.07 -13.91 -9.55
CA PHE A 351 -9.16 -13.19 -10.43
C PHE A 351 -7.71 -13.69 -10.30
N ARG A 352 -7.13 -14.17 -11.40
CA ARG A 352 -5.72 -14.58 -11.50
C ARG A 352 -4.96 -13.64 -12.42
N ARG A 353 -4.73 -12.43 -11.91
CA ARG A 353 -4.18 -11.30 -12.65
C ARG A 353 -2.89 -11.64 -13.41
N ALA A 354 -2.82 -11.22 -14.67
CA ALA A 354 -1.59 -11.04 -15.42
C ALA A 354 -1.49 -9.57 -15.85
N HIS A 355 -0.40 -8.90 -15.49
CA HIS A 355 -0.10 -7.54 -15.96
C HIS A 355 0.05 -7.54 -17.48
N LEU A 356 -0.72 -6.73 -18.21
CA LEU A 356 -0.72 -6.76 -19.67
C LEU A 356 0.40 -5.92 -20.27
N GLY A 357 0.84 -4.84 -19.61
CA GLY A 357 1.95 -3.99 -20.06
C GLY A 357 1.81 -3.56 -21.52
N ASN A 358 2.89 -3.71 -22.29
CA ASN A 358 2.93 -3.37 -23.71
C ASN A 358 2.23 -4.38 -24.65
N ARG A 359 1.57 -5.41 -24.11
CA ARG A 359 0.88 -6.44 -24.93
C ARG A 359 -0.48 -5.98 -25.44
N MET A 360 -1.01 -4.88 -24.91
CA MET A 360 -2.26 -4.27 -25.35
C MET A 360 -2.03 -3.40 -26.60
N ARG A 361 -3.11 -3.11 -27.32
CA ARG A 361 -3.10 -2.12 -28.41
C ARG A 361 -4.14 -1.04 -28.14
N VAL A 362 -3.71 0.21 -28.20
CA VAL A 362 -4.57 1.39 -28.07
C VAL A 362 -4.52 2.14 -29.39
N SER A 363 -5.68 2.56 -29.87
CA SER A 363 -5.83 3.42 -31.05
C SER A 363 -6.84 4.52 -30.77
N GLY A 364 -6.67 5.68 -31.42
CA GLY A 364 -7.46 6.88 -31.16
C GLY A 364 -6.59 8.02 -30.61
N PRO A 365 -7.01 8.75 -29.56
CA PRO A 365 -6.24 9.86 -28.98
C PRO A 365 -4.90 9.38 -28.43
N ASP A 366 -4.00 10.32 -28.14
CA ASP A 366 -2.79 10.03 -27.38
C ASP A 366 -3.16 9.68 -25.92
N ALA A 367 -3.44 8.41 -25.69
CA ALA A 367 -3.80 7.85 -24.39
C ALA A 367 -2.86 6.70 -24.02
N ALA A 368 -2.47 6.66 -22.75
CA ALA A 368 -1.81 5.51 -22.15
C ALA A 368 -2.86 4.56 -21.57
N ALA A 369 -2.56 3.26 -21.60
CA ALA A 369 -3.38 2.21 -20.99
C ALA A 369 -2.57 1.40 -19.99
N VAL A 370 -3.16 1.13 -18.84
CA VAL A 370 -2.66 0.19 -17.85
C VAL A 370 -3.74 -0.87 -17.67
N ALA A 371 -3.37 -2.16 -17.67
CA ALA A 371 -4.36 -3.21 -17.44
C ALA A 371 -3.74 -4.50 -16.90
N CYS A 372 -4.60 -5.27 -16.24
CA CYS A 372 -4.38 -6.64 -15.85
C CYS A 372 -5.61 -7.46 -16.22
N ALA A 373 -5.39 -8.71 -16.59
CA ALA A 373 -6.46 -9.60 -17.02
C ALA A 373 -6.15 -11.05 -16.69
N ASP A 374 -7.20 -11.87 -16.70
CA ASP A 374 -7.12 -13.32 -16.81
C ASP A 374 -8.07 -13.81 -17.92
N GLY A 375 -8.33 -15.12 -18.00
CA GLY A 375 -9.23 -15.66 -19.01
C GLY A 375 -10.69 -15.18 -18.92
N SER A 376 -11.12 -14.63 -17.78
CA SER A 376 -12.52 -14.39 -17.43
C SER A 376 -12.85 -12.93 -17.13
N GLN A 377 -11.87 -12.11 -16.76
CA GLN A 377 -12.08 -10.72 -16.38
C GLN A 377 -10.84 -9.86 -16.59
N ALA A 378 -11.04 -8.55 -16.63
CA ALA A 378 -9.96 -7.58 -16.75
C ALA A 378 -10.31 -6.26 -16.05
N VAL A 379 -9.26 -5.55 -15.63
CA VAL A 379 -9.32 -4.16 -15.16
C VAL A 379 -8.42 -3.34 -16.06
N VAL A 380 -8.96 -2.24 -16.58
CA VAL A 380 -8.21 -1.30 -17.43
C VAL A 380 -8.33 0.10 -16.85
N TRP A 381 -7.26 0.88 -16.92
CA TRP A 381 -7.30 2.32 -16.74
C TRP A 381 -6.68 2.99 -17.97
N LEU A 382 -7.40 3.93 -18.56
CA LEU A 382 -7.00 4.74 -19.72
C LEU A 382 -6.85 6.18 -19.29
N VAL A 383 -5.75 6.83 -19.66
CA VAL A 383 -5.47 8.24 -19.34
C VAL A 383 -4.96 8.99 -20.56
N ARG A 384 -5.53 10.15 -20.85
CA ARG A 384 -5.14 11.00 -21.98
C ARG A 384 -3.90 11.81 -21.66
N ARG A 385 -2.88 11.69 -22.51
CA ARG A 385 -1.62 12.43 -22.41
C ARG A 385 -1.67 13.73 -23.20
N ASP A 386 -2.48 13.79 -24.26
CA ASP A 386 -2.71 15.00 -25.05
C ASP A 386 -3.42 16.12 -24.29
N THR A 387 -3.99 15.82 -23.11
CA THR A 387 -4.75 16.79 -22.31
C THR A 387 -3.98 17.34 -21.12
N ILE A 388 -2.70 16.99 -20.96
CA ILE A 388 -1.85 17.56 -19.91
C ILE A 388 -1.70 19.08 -20.14
N GLY A 389 -2.05 19.85 -19.11
CA GLY A 389 -1.97 21.30 -19.06
C GLY A 389 -0.58 21.79 -18.64
N PRO A 390 -0.32 23.10 -18.75
CA PRO A 390 0.94 23.71 -18.31
C PRO A 390 1.19 23.60 -16.80
N ASN A 391 0.16 23.29 -16.01
CA ASN A 391 0.24 23.03 -14.58
C ASN A 391 0.51 21.55 -14.24
N GLY A 392 0.78 20.70 -15.24
CA GLY A 392 1.02 19.27 -15.06
C GLY A 392 -0.23 18.44 -14.77
N MET A 393 -1.42 19.04 -14.76
CA MET A 393 -2.70 18.33 -14.55
C MET A 393 -3.44 18.10 -15.86
N LEU A 394 -4.36 17.16 -15.88
CA LEU A 394 -5.28 16.97 -17.00
C LEU A 394 -6.27 18.15 -17.09
N ARG A 395 -6.52 18.64 -18.30
CA ARG A 395 -7.47 19.73 -18.53
C ARG A 395 -8.91 19.25 -18.30
N ALA A 396 -9.55 19.73 -17.23
CA ALA A 396 -10.94 19.40 -16.90
C ALA A 396 -11.96 19.68 -18.02
N GLY A 397 -11.68 20.66 -18.90
CA GLY A 397 -12.55 21.03 -20.03
C GLY A 397 -12.19 20.36 -21.37
N ALA A 398 -11.33 19.34 -21.39
CA ALA A 398 -10.99 18.65 -22.63
C ALA A 398 -12.23 17.97 -23.23
N ALA A 399 -12.44 18.15 -24.54
CA ALA A 399 -13.54 17.50 -25.25
C ALA A 399 -13.41 15.97 -25.15
N PRO A 400 -14.49 15.25 -24.79
CA PRO A 400 -14.48 13.79 -24.77
C PRO A 400 -14.17 13.20 -26.15
N VAL A 401 -13.31 12.19 -26.21
CA VAL A 401 -12.94 11.50 -27.47
C VAL A 401 -12.98 9.98 -27.27
N PRO A 402 -13.42 9.21 -28.28
CA PRO A 402 -13.46 7.75 -28.20
C PRO A 402 -12.05 7.16 -28.33
N ALA A 403 -11.86 5.94 -27.83
CA ALA A 403 -10.66 5.14 -28.06
C ALA A 403 -11.03 3.71 -28.40
N ALA A 404 -10.16 3.02 -29.14
CA ALA A 404 -10.29 1.58 -29.38
C ALA A 404 -9.16 0.83 -28.69
N LEU A 405 -9.51 -0.22 -27.94
CA LEU A 405 -8.59 -1.01 -27.14
C LEU A 405 -8.66 -2.49 -27.56
N GLN A 406 -7.50 -3.15 -27.63
CA GLN A 406 -7.40 -4.60 -27.82
C GLN A 406 -6.63 -5.22 -26.66
N LEU A 407 -7.27 -6.13 -25.95
CA LEU A 407 -6.71 -6.82 -24.78
C LEU A 407 -6.46 -8.29 -25.10
N PRO A 408 -5.21 -8.79 -24.97
CA PRO A 408 -4.93 -10.21 -25.10
C PRO A 408 -5.30 -10.98 -23.81
N GLY A 409 -5.45 -12.29 -23.93
CA GLY A 409 -5.48 -13.22 -22.77
C GLY A 409 -6.87 -13.49 -22.20
N LEU A 410 -7.91 -12.76 -22.62
CA LEU A 410 -9.29 -13.09 -22.32
C LEU A 410 -9.77 -14.25 -23.21
N ALA A 411 -10.43 -15.25 -22.62
CA ALA A 411 -10.96 -16.39 -23.33
C ALA A 411 -11.97 -15.99 -24.41
N ARG A 412 -12.25 -16.91 -25.35
CA ARG A 412 -13.30 -16.67 -26.35
C ARG A 412 -14.66 -16.61 -25.67
N GLY A 413 -15.42 -15.57 -25.96
CA GLY A 413 -16.73 -15.37 -25.36
C GLY A 413 -17.19 -13.92 -25.39
N THR A 414 -18.32 -13.68 -24.73
CA THR A 414 -18.91 -12.36 -24.57
C THR A 414 -18.60 -11.83 -23.17
N TYR A 415 -18.29 -10.54 -23.10
CA TYR A 415 -17.91 -9.84 -21.89
C TYR A 415 -18.83 -8.64 -21.68
N ARG A 416 -19.29 -8.47 -20.44
CA ARG A 416 -19.88 -7.22 -19.96
C ARG A 416 -18.76 -6.26 -19.62
N VAL A 417 -18.88 -5.03 -20.13
CA VAL A 417 -17.91 -3.95 -19.94
C VAL A 417 -18.61 -2.77 -19.31
N ILE A 418 -18.04 -2.25 -18.23
CA ILE A 418 -18.52 -1.06 -17.52
C ILE A 418 -17.44 0.00 -17.58
N ALA A 419 -17.76 1.18 -18.10
CA ALA A 419 -16.90 2.36 -17.97
C ALA A 419 -17.22 3.11 -16.67
N TRP A 420 -16.16 3.52 -15.98
CA TRP A 420 -16.20 4.18 -14.70
C TRP A 420 -15.45 5.51 -14.76
N ASP A 421 -16.15 6.60 -14.41
CA ASP A 421 -15.54 7.90 -14.21
C ASP A 421 -14.80 7.88 -12.87
N THR A 422 -13.47 7.84 -12.96
CA THR A 422 -12.57 7.71 -11.82
C THR A 422 -12.64 8.91 -10.87
N ASN A 423 -12.98 10.10 -11.38
CA ASN A 423 -13.09 11.33 -10.62
C ASN A 423 -14.47 11.50 -9.98
N ALA A 424 -15.55 11.22 -10.74
CA ALA A 424 -16.91 11.29 -10.23
C ALA A 424 -17.32 10.07 -9.39
N GLY A 425 -16.58 8.96 -9.46
CA GLY A 425 -16.84 7.74 -8.70
C GLY A 425 -18.15 7.07 -9.10
N ARG A 426 -18.43 6.98 -10.41
CA ARG A 426 -19.67 6.37 -10.91
C ARG A 426 -19.52 5.73 -12.28
N GLN A 427 -20.37 4.75 -12.55
CA GLN A 427 -20.57 4.17 -13.87
C GLN A 427 -21.09 5.23 -14.86
N THR A 428 -20.48 5.29 -16.05
CA THR A 428 -20.87 6.22 -17.13
C THR A 428 -21.44 5.50 -18.35
N ALA A 429 -21.03 4.26 -18.59
CA ALA A 429 -21.55 3.45 -19.69
C ALA A 429 -21.43 1.95 -19.37
N GLU A 430 -22.24 1.16 -20.07
CA GLU A 430 -22.19 -0.29 -20.03
C GLU A 430 -22.52 -0.85 -21.41
N TRP A 431 -21.75 -1.84 -21.85
CA TRP A 431 -21.94 -2.50 -23.14
C TRP A 431 -21.40 -3.93 -23.11
N GLN A 432 -21.62 -4.67 -24.20
CA GLN A 432 -21.03 -5.98 -24.41
C GLN A 432 -19.95 -5.93 -25.48
N ALA A 433 -18.92 -6.75 -25.32
CA ALA A 433 -17.86 -6.93 -26.29
C ALA A 433 -17.50 -8.41 -26.41
N ASN A 434 -16.97 -8.81 -27.57
CA ASN A 434 -16.60 -10.19 -27.84
C ASN A 434 -15.08 -10.34 -27.91
N SER A 435 -14.58 -11.46 -27.40
CA SER A 435 -13.18 -11.87 -27.55
C SER A 435 -13.08 -13.07 -28.49
N ASP A 436 -12.16 -13.00 -29.44
CA ASP A 436 -11.72 -14.12 -30.29
C ASP A 436 -10.38 -14.72 -29.80
N GLY A 437 -9.96 -14.35 -28.59
CA GLY A 437 -8.60 -14.45 -28.06
C GLY A 437 -7.97 -13.07 -27.86
N TRP A 438 -8.55 -12.05 -28.52
CA TRP A 438 -8.35 -10.64 -28.25
C TRP A 438 -9.70 -9.98 -28.01
N LEU A 439 -9.91 -9.41 -26.82
CA LEU A 439 -11.09 -8.61 -26.55
C LEU A 439 -10.93 -7.23 -27.21
N LYS A 440 -11.82 -6.91 -28.15
CA LYS A 440 -11.84 -5.64 -28.87
C LYS A 440 -12.92 -4.74 -28.27
N LEU A 441 -12.53 -3.55 -27.86
CA LEU A 441 -13.41 -2.59 -27.19
C LEU A 441 -13.42 -1.27 -27.95
N ASP A 442 -14.62 -0.80 -28.28
CA ASP A 442 -14.87 0.60 -28.63
C ASP A 442 -15.24 1.34 -27.35
N VAL A 443 -14.28 2.05 -26.77
CA VAL A 443 -14.45 2.77 -25.51
C VAL A 443 -15.21 4.07 -25.78
N PRO A 444 -16.33 4.32 -25.07
CA PRO A 444 -17.09 5.55 -25.19
C PRO A 444 -16.22 6.80 -24.97
N PRO A 445 -16.60 7.96 -25.53
CA PRO A 445 -15.82 9.18 -25.39
C PRO A 445 -15.55 9.56 -23.93
N PHE A 446 -14.29 9.89 -23.61
CA PHE A 446 -13.85 10.33 -22.28
C PHE A 446 -12.91 11.53 -22.35
N SER A 447 -12.95 12.40 -21.33
CA SER A 447 -12.23 13.68 -21.33
C SER A 447 -10.80 13.60 -20.82
N ALA A 448 -10.59 12.92 -19.69
CA ALA A 448 -9.31 12.88 -18.99
C ALA A 448 -8.84 11.43 -18.85
N ASP A 449 -9.51 10.66 -18.00
CA ASP A 449 -9.23 9.25 -17.78
C ASP A 449 -10.52 8.46 -17.51
N VAL A 450 -10.45 7.14 -17.67
CA VAL A 450 -11.58 6.23 -17.46
C VAL A 450 -11.06 4.87 -17.02
N ALA A 451 -11.73 4.24 -16.06
CA ALA A 451 -11.48 2.84 -15.70
C ALA A 451 -12.54 1.93 -16.32
N LEU A 452 -12.14 0.72 -16.70
CA LEU A 452 -13.04 -0.31 -17.23
C LEU A 452 -13.04 -1.53 -16.31
N ALA A 453 -14.23 -1.96 -15.90
CA ALA A 453 -14.44 -3.29 -15.33
C ALA A 453 -14.99 -4.22 -16.41
N ILE A 454 -14.32 -5.35 -16.63
CA ILE A 454 -14.64 -6.30 -17.70
C ILE A 454 -14.84 -7.68 -17.09
N ARG A 455 -15.98 -8.32 -17.34
CA ARG A 455 -16.29 -9.67 -16.85
C ARG A 455 -16.98 -10.51 -17.92
N GLY A 456 -16.62 -11.78 -18.01
CA GLY A 456 -17.33 -12.76 -18.82
C GLY A 456 -18.80 -12.85 -18.40
N VAL A 457 -19.68 -13.00 -19.39
CA VAL A 457 -21.13 -13.15 -19.22
C VAL A 457 -21.50 -14.60 -18.91
#